data_AF-C5BJY3-F1
#
_entry.id   AF-C5BJY3-F1
#
_cell.length_a   1.000
_cell.length_b   1.000
_cell.length_c   1.000
_cell.angle_alpha   90.00
_cell.angle_beta   90.00
_cell.angle_gamma   90.00
#
_symmetry.space_group_name_H-M   'P 1'
#
loop_
_entity.id
_entity.type
_entity.pdbx_description
1 polymer ?
#
loop_
_entity_poly.entity_id
_entity_poly.type
_entity_poly.pdbx_seq_one_letter_code
_entity_poly.pdbx_strand_id
1 'polypeptide(L)'
;MDSHFYTRVYERKNSSAAGFTLIELMIAVAITAILAAIAIPSYNNFILRSKMRSAQADLVALTVNVENDYQRLLSYPVLDADDDLATRYTGWNASSDDFTYHAESTAATYELVATGHNSFDGCILKITNENLRTAEGCPQGNGGWL
;
A
#
# COMPACT_ATOMS: atom_id res chain seq x y z
N MET A 1 81.28 2.40 -22.31
CA MET A 1 80.28 1.31 -22.35
C MET A 1 79.10 1.82 -21.56
N ASP A 2 78.08 2.20 -22.32
CA ASP A 2 77.36 3.45 -22.15
C ASP A 2 76.13 3.32 -21.26
N SER A 3 75.99 4.30 -20.37
CA SER A 3 74.80 4.56 -19.59
C SER A 3 73.73 5.24 -20.47
N HIS A 4 72.89 4.46 -21.16
CA HIS A 4 71.68 4.98 -21.79
C HIS A 4 70.48 4.94 -20.83
N PHE A 5 70.42 6.01 -20.06
CA PHE A 5 69.23 6.75 -19.66
C PHE A 5 68.03 6.55 -20.60
N TYR A 6 66.87 6.13 -20.08
CA TYR A 6 65.52 6.58 -20.50
C TYR A 6 64.45 6.08 -19.50
N THR A 7 64.30 6.75 -18.37
CA THR A 7 63.04 6.73 -17.63
C THR A 7 62.17 7.85 -18.18
N ARG A 8 61.19 7.52 -19.04
CA ARG A 8 60.15 8.47 -19.45
C ARG A 8 59.27 8.75 -18.23
N VAL A 9 59.35 9.97 -17.73
CA VAL A 9 58.40 10.52 -16.76
C VAL A 9 57.02 10.56 -17.44
N TYR A 10 56.05 9.81 -16.90
CA TYR A 10 54.67 9.90 -17.33
C TYR A 10 54.09 11.24 -16.85
N GLU A 11 53.92 12.17 -17.78
CA GLU A 11 53.26 13.45 -17.54
C GLU A 11 51.77 13.19 -17.29
N ARG A 12 51.37 13.23 -16.02
CA ARG A 12 49.99 13.07 -15.60
C ARG A 12 49.25 14.32 -16.05
N LYS A 13 48.47 14.24 -17.14
CA LYS A 13 47.48 15.28 -17.48
C LYS A 13 46.56 15.45 -16.26
N ASN A 14 46.73 16.55 -15.53
CA ASN A 14 45.73 16.97 -14.55
C ASN A 14 44.46 17.29 -15.35
N SER A 15 43.54 16.34 -15.39
CA SER A 15 42.15 16.61 -15.75
C SER A 15 41.59 17.52 -14.67
N SER A 16 41.53 18.81 -14.95
CA SER A 16 40.86 19.79 -14.10
C SER A 16 39.44 19.32 -13.86
N ALA A 17 39.14 18.85 -12.65
CA ALA A 17 37.79 18.55 -12.25
C ALA A 17 37.03 19.88 -12.20
N ALA A 18 36.20 20.15 -13.22
CA ALA A 18 35.30 21.28 -13.21
C ALA A 18 34.27 21.05 -12.10
N GLY A 19 34.26 21.93 -11.10
CA GLY A 19 33.25 21.93 -10.03
C GLY A 19 32.01 22.69 -10.45
N PHE A 20 30.87 22.36 -9.85
CA PHE A 20 29.64 23.15 -9.98
C PHE A 20 29.80 24.52 -9.33
N THR A 21 29.19 25.54 -9.94
CA THR A 21 29.15 26.87 -9.32
C THR A 21 28.11 26.90 -8.19
N LEU A 22 28.32 27.77 -7.20
CA LEU A 22 27.37 27.93 -6.09
C LEU A 22 25.97 28.34 -6.59
N ILE A 23 25.92 29.20 -7.62
CA ILE A 23 24.65 29.67 -8.19
C ILE A 23 23.89 28.56 -8.92
N GLU A 24 24.60 27.67 -9.60
CA GLU A 24 24.01 26.53 -10.31
C GLU A 24 23.37 25.53 -9.34
N LEU A 25 24.03 25.32 -8.20
CA LEU A 25 23.46 24.54 -7.10
C LEU A 25 22.23 25.24 -6.48
N MET A 26 22.25 26.56 -6.27
CA MET A 26 21.10 27.29 -5.73
C MET A 26 19.87 27.17 -6.63
N ILE A 27 20.04 27.30 -7.95
CA ILE A 27 18.94 27.17 -8.91
C ILE A 27 18.42 25.72 -8.93
N ALA A 28 19.31 24.73 -8.95
CA ALA A 28 18.91 23.33 -8.91
C ALA A 28 18.07 23.01 -7.67
N VAL A 29 18.53 23.45 -6.48
CA VAL A 29 17.79 23.26 -5.23
C VAL A 29 16.43 23.96 -5.27
N ALA A 30 16.38 25.20 -5.79
CA ALA A 30 15.12 25.94 -5.90
C ALA A 30 14.08 25.19 -6.77
N ILE A 31 14.50 24.65 -7.92
CA ILE A 31 13.61 23.86 -8.79
C ILE A 31 13.16 22.58 -8.09
N THR A 32 14.07 21.85 -7.44
CA THR A 32 13.71 20.60 -6.73
C THR A 32 12.74 20.86 -5.58
N ALA A 33 12.86 21.98 -4.87
CA ALA A 33 11.95 22.35 -3.80
C ALA A 33 10.52 22.59 -4.31
N ILE A 34 10.36 23.27 -5.45
CA ILE A 34 9.06 23.51 -6.08
C ILE A 34 8.41 22.18 -6.51
N LEU A 35 9.19 21.29 -7.15
CA LEU A 35 8.69 19.99 -7.57
C LEU A 35 8.30 19.12 -6.37
N ALA A 36 9.12 19.09 -5.33
CA ALA A 36 8.87 18.32 -4.12
C ALA A 36 7.57 18.75 -3.42
N ALA A 37 7.27 20.05 -3.40
CA ALA A 37 6.05 20.58 -2.78
C ALA A 37 4.76 20.01 -3.41
N ILE A 38 4.77 19.70 -4.71
CA ILE A 38 3.63 19.11 -5.42
C ILE A 38 3.69 17.57 -5.39
N ALA A 39 4.89 17.02 -5.56
CA ALA A 39 5.09 15.58 -5.67
C ALA A 39 4.78 14.82 -4.37
N ILE A 40 5.21 15.35 -3.21
CA ILE A 40 5.04 14.70 -1.91
C ILE A 40 3.55 14.47 -1.56
N PRO A 41 2.65 15.47 -1.56
CA PRO A 41 1.25 15.23 -1.24
C PRO A 41 0.56 14.32 -2.26
N SER A 42 0.93 14.42 -3.55
CA SER A 42 0.39 13.55 -4.60
C SER A 42 0.78 12.07 -4.37
N TYR A 43 2.05 11.83 -4.06
CA TYR A 43 2.55 10.49 -3.77
C TYR A 43 1.91 9.90 -2.51
N ASN A 44 1.78 10.67 -1.44
CA ASN A 44 1.12 10.22 -0.22
C ASN A 44 -0.34 9.80 -0.49
N ASN A 45 -1.08 10.60 -1.26
CA ASN A 45 -2.43 10.25 -1.66
C ASN A 45 -2.49 8.98 -2.52
N PHE A 46 -1.49 8.75 -3.38
CA PHE A 46 -1.39 7.52 -4.16
C PHE A 46 -1.20 6.29 -3.26
N ILE A 47 -0.30 6.38 -2.27
CA ILE A 47 -0.07 5.28 -1.31
C ILE A 47 -1.33 5.00 -0.50
N LEU A 48 -2.04 6.03 -0.03
CA LEU A 48 -3.31 5.85 0.69
C LEU A 48 -4.35 5.12 -0.17
N ARG A 49 -4.53 5.52 -1.43
CA ARG A 49 -5.43 4.82 -2.36
C ARG A 49 -4.98 3.39 -2.63
N SER A 50 -3.68 3.14 -2.75
CA SER A 50 -3.15 1.80 -2.97
C SER A 50 -3.47 0.88 -1.79
N LYS A 51 -3.22 1.33 -0.56
CA LYS A 51 -3.51 0.57 0.67
C LYS A 51 -5.01 0.29 0.81
N MET A 52 -5.86 1.28 0.54
CA MET A 52 -7.31 1.08 0.55
C MET A 52 -7.77 0.04 -0.48
N ARG A 53 -7.20 0.05 -1.68
CA ARG A 53 -7.49 -0.98 -2.70
C ARG A 53 -7.01 -2.37 -2.29
N SER A 54 -5.87 -2.47 -1.61
CA SER A 54 -5.43 -3.74 -1.02
C SER A 54 -6.44 -4.25 0.00
N ALA A 55 -6.94 -3.39 0.89
CA ALA A 55 -7.94 -3.80 1.88
C ALA A 55 -9.27 -4.23 1.24
N GLN A 56 -9.69 -3.54 0.19
CA GLN A 56 -10.83 -3.96 -0.63
C GLN A 56 -10.60 -5.36 -1.25
N ALA A 57 -9.41 -5.61 -1.80
CA ALA A 57 -9.06 -6.90 -2.36
C ALA A 57 -9.03 -8.01 -1.30
N ASP A 58 -8.52 -7.71 -0.10
CA ASP A 58 -8.48 -8.66 1.02
C ASP A 58 -9.89 -9.06 1.46
N LEU A 59 -10.83 -8.10 1.56
CA LEU A 59 -12.25 -8.39 1.84
C LEU A 59 -12.90 -9.24 0.75
N VAL A 60 -12.62 -8.96 -0.53
CA VAL A 60 -13.12 -9.79 -1.64
C VAL A 60 -12.55 -11.20 -1.57
N ALA A 61 -11.28 -11.36 -1.20
CA ALA A 61 -10.68 -12.68 -1.00
C ALA A 61 -11.31 -13.41 0.21
N LEU A 62 -11.67 -12.70 1.27
CA LEU A 62 -12.37 -13.27 2.41
C LEU A 62 -13.77 -13.76 2.01
N THR A 63 -14.50 -13.00 1.17
CA THR A 63 -15.79 -13.42 0.63
C THR A 63 -15.71 -14.79 -0.05
N VAL A 64 -14.66 -15.05 -0.83
CA VAL A 64 -14.49 -16.35 -1.49
C VAL A 64 -14.41 -17.50 -0.48
N ASN A 65 -13.78 -17.29 0.68
CA ASN A 65 -13.68 -18.31 1.73
C ASN A 65 -15.02 -18.57 2.41
N VAL A 66 -15.75 -17.51 2.77
CA VAL A 66 -17.08 -17.61 3.39
C VAL A 66 -18.09 -18.27 2.45
N GLU A 67 -18.04 -17.92 1.16
CA GLU A 67 -18.87 -18.53 0.12
C GLU A 67 -18.52 -20.01 -0.10
N ASN A 68 -17.25 -20.39 0.01
CA ASN A 68 -16.85 -21.80 -0.06
C ASN A 68 -17.50 -22.64 1.04
N ASP A 69 -17.57 -22.12 2.26
CA ASP A 69 -18.25 -22.80 3.36
C ASP A 69 -19.74 -23.00 3.05
N TYR A 70 -20.41 -21.99 2.48
CA TYR A 70 -21.81 -22.13 2.03
C TYR A 70 -21.98 -23.19 0.94
N GLN A 71 -21.09 -23.24 -0.05
CA GLN A 71 -21.15 -24.27 -1.11
C GLN A 71 -21.01 -25.70 -0.55
N ARG A 72 -20.27 -25.86 0.55
CA ARG A 72 -20.01 -27.17 1.16
C ARG A 72 -21.10 -27.58 2.15
N LEU A 73 -21.61 -26.64 2.92
CA LEU A 73 -22.48 -26.90 4.08
C LEU A 73 -23.93 -26.46 3.84
N LEU A 74 -24.20 -25.77 2.72
CA LEU A 74 -25.49 -25.14 2.41
C LEU A 74 -25.96 -24.13 3.47
N SER A 75 -25.01 -23.62 4.26
CA SER A 75 -25.21 -22.66 5.33
C SER A 75 -23.89 -21.97 5.64
N TYR A 76 -23.93 -20.67 5.96
CA TYR A 76 -22.73 -20.00 6.46
C TYR A 76 -22.45 -20.44 7.90
N PRO A 77 -21.17 -20.55 8.29
CA PRO A 77 -20.82 -20.72 9.69
C PRO A 77 -21.31 -19.52 10.50
N VAL A 78 -21.60 -19.73 11.78
CA VAL A 78 -21.82 -18.60 12.69
C VAL A 78 -20.45 -18.00 13.00
N LEU A 79 -20.28 -16.73 12.64
CA LEU A 79 -19.07 -15.94 12.93
C LEU A 79 -19.50 -14.70 13.70
N ASP A 80 -18.70 -14.32 14.67
CA ASP A 80 -18.85 -13.09 15.43
C ASP A 80 -17.63 -12.18 15.24
N ALA A 81 -17.75 -10.91 15.63
CA ALA A 81 -16.72 -9.90 15.39
C ALA A 81 -15.34 -10.22 16.03
N ASP A 82 -15.31 -11.08 17.04
CA ASP A 82 -14.10 -11.49 17.77
C ASP A 82 -13.40 -12.72 17.17
N ASP A 83 -13.99 -13.37 16.15
CA ASP A 83 -13.40 -14.56 15.54
C ASP A 83 -12.11 -14.24 14.78
N ASP A 84 -11.05 -15.01 15.05
CA ASP A 84 -9.79 -14.90 14.32
C ASP A 84 -9.90 -15.54 12.92
N LEU A 85 -10.20 -14.69 11.95
CA LEU A 85 -10.39 -15.07 10.54
C LEU A 85 -9.15 -15.70 9.90
N ALA A 86 -7.93 -15.35 10.34
CA ALA A 86 -6.70 -15.92 9.77
C ALA A 86 -6.52 -17.38 10.21
N THR A 87 -6.91 -17.71 11.45
CA THR A 87 -6.91 -19.10 11.92
C THR A 87 -8.03 -19.92 11.30
N ARG A 88 -9.22 -19.31 11.13
CA ARG A 88 -10.38 -19.94 10.50
C ARG A 88 -10.11 -20.25 9.03
N TYR A 89 -9.56 -19.29 8.30
CA TYR A 89 -9.27 -19.37 6.87
C TYR A 89 -7.76 -19.31 6.65
N THR A 90 -7.07 -20.43 6.91
CA THR A 90 -5.60 -20.55 6.88
C THR A 90 -4.89 -20.12 5.58
N GLY A 91 -5.63 -19.94 4.48
CA GLY A 91 -5.12 -19.41 3.20
C GLY A 91 -5.35 -17.91 2.99
N TRP A 92 -5.99 -17.24 3.95
CA TRP A 92 -6.33 -15.83 3.90
C TRP A 92 -5.65 -15.09 5.05
N ASN A 93 -5.07 -13.94 4.75
CA ASN A 93 -4.47 -13.04 5.72
C ASN A 93 -4.62 -11.60 5.22
N ALA A 94 -4.69 -10.65 6.15
CA ALA A 94 -4.60 -9.23 5.84
C ALA A 94 -3.26 -8.93 5.13
N SER A 95 -3.31 -8.15 4.06
CA SER A 95 -2.11 -7.72 3.33
C SER A 95 -1.34 -6.59 4.03
N SER A 96 -1.98 -5.88 4.97
CA SER A 96 -1.35 -4.87 5.81
C SER A 96 -2.04 -4.70 7.17
N ASP A 97 -1.32 -4.11 8.12
CA ASP A 97 -1.81 -3.76 9.46
C ASP A 97 -2.64 -2.45 9.48
N ASP A 98 -2.85 -1.82 8.32
CA ASP A 98 -3.64 -0.58 8.24
C ASP A 98 -5.14 -0.82 8.46
N PHE A 99 -5.58 -2.09 8.38
CA PHE A 99 -6.98 -2.50 8.53
C PHE A 99 -7.08 -3.76 9.39
N THR A 100 -8.09 -3.81 10.26
CA THR A 100 -8.52 -5.04 10.95
C THR A 100 -9.81 -5.55 10.34
N TYR A 101 -9.89 -6.86 10.16
CA TYR A 101 -11.01 -7.52 9.51
C TYR A 101 -11.77 -8.35 10.52
N HIS A 102 -13.10 -8.27 10.47
CA HIS A 102 -13.99 -9.14 11.22
C HIS A 102 -15.17 -9.55 10.33
N ALA A 103 -15.85 -10.61 10.71
CA ALA A 103 -17.03 -11.12 10.02
C ALA A 103 -18.12 -11.40 11.03
N GLU A 104 -19.35 -11.00 10.71
CA GLU A 104 -20.53 -11.41 11.44
C GLU A 104 -21.42 -12.19 10.48
N SER A 105 -21.77 -13.43 10.84
CA SER A 105 -22.62 -14.27 9.98
C SER A 105 -23.60 -15.14 10.76
N THR A 106 -24.76 -15.32 10.14
CA THR A 106 -25.79 -16.28 10.55
C THR A 106 -25.85 -17.41 9.52
N ALA A 107 -26.70 -18.40 9.74
CA ALA A 107 -26.90 -19.50 8.79
C ALA A 107 -27.26 -19.05 7.35
N ALA A 108 -27.80 -17.83 7.18
CA ALA A 108 -28.36 -17.32 5.92
C ALA A 108 -27.68 -16.05 5.38
N THR A 109 -26.96 -15.28 6.20
CA THR A 109 -26.40 -13.98 5.81
C THR A 109 -25.02 -13.80 6.40
N TYR A 110 -24.21 -12.95 5.78
CA TYR A 110 -22.94 -12.49 6.34
C TYR A 110 -22.71 -11.01 6.07
N GLU A 111 -21.96 -10.36 6.95
CA GLU A 111 -21.35 -9.06 6.77
C GLU A 111 -19.85 -9.17 7.08
N LEU A 112 -19.02 -8.82 6.10
CA LEU A 112 -17.57 -8.73 6.27
C LEU A 112 -17.20 -7.27 6.39
N VAL A 113 -16.39 -6.94 7.39
CA VAL A 113 -16.03 -5.56 7.71
C VAL A 113 -14.53 -5.43 7.80
N ALA A 114 -13.98 -4.38 7.19
CA ALA A 114 -12.62 -3.93 7.44
C ALA A 114 -12.64 -2.53 8.05
N THR A 115 -12.05 -2.40 9.24
CA THR A 115 -11.92 -1.15 9.97
C THR A 115 -10.50 -0.63 9.84
N GLY A 116 -10.35 0.58 9.31
CA GLY A 116 -9.08 1.24 9.11
C GLY A 116 -8.51 1.85 10.39
N HIS A 117 -7.18 1.90 10.46
CA HIS A 117 -6.40 2.48 11.56
C HIS A 117 -5.48 3.59 11.04
N ASN A 118 -4.95 4.41 11.96
CA ASN A 118 -3.96 5.45 11.65
C ASN A 118 -4.44 6.42 10.56
N SER A 119 -3.84 6.36 9.37
CA SER A 119 -4.22 7.20 8.22
C SER A 119 -5.59 6.85 7.61
N PHE A 120 -6.21 5.75 8.08
CA PHE A 120 -7.56 5.31 7.71
C PHE A 120 -8.49 5.28 8.92
N ASP A 121 -8.17 5.97 10.02
CA ASP A 121 -9.03 6.00 11.20
C ASP A 121 -10.45 6.47 10.82
N GLY A 122 -11.45 5.71 11.29
CA GLY A 122 -12.86 5.91 10.92
C GLY A 122 -13.29 5.39 9.54
N CYS A 123 -12.38 4.85 8.73
CA CYS A 123 -12.72 4.19 7.47
C CYS A 123 -13.29 2.80 7.73
N ILE A 124 -14.50 2.54 7.26
CA ILE A 124 -15.18 1.26 7.37
C ILE A 124 -15.54 0.79 5.96
N LEU A 125 -15.02 -0.37 5.57
CA LEU A 125 -15.36 -1.05 4.33
C LEU A 125 -16.23 -2.26 4.66
N LYS A 126 -17.33 -2.46 3.95
CA LYS A 126 -18.21 -3.62 4.13
C LYS A 126 -18.52 -4.36 2.84
N ILE A 127 -18.67 -5.68 2.92
CA ILE A 127 -19.28 -6.53 1.89
C ILE A 127 -20.31 -7.45 2.54
N THR A 128 -21.53 -7.50 2.00
CA THR A 128 -22.58 -8.43 2.45
C THR A 128 -22.77 -9.60 1.47
N ASN A 129 -23.57 -10.60 1.87
CA ASN A 129 -23.98 -11.73 1.02
C ASN A 129 -24.79 -11.34 -0.23
N GLU A 130 -25.29 -10.11 -0.30
CA GLU A 130 -25.96 -9.58 -1.48
C GLU A 130 -24.98 -8.86 -2.43
N ASN A 131 -23.68 -8.96 -2.14
CA ASN A 131 -22.61 -8.22 -2.80
C ASN A 131 -22.82 -6.69 -2.75
N LEU A 132 -23.52 -6.21 -1.71
CA LEU A 132 -23.57 -4.79 -1.40
C LEU A 132 -22.22 -4.38 -0.79
N ARG A 133 -21.59 -3.36 -1.38
CA ARG A 133 -20.27 -2.89 -0.98
C ARG A 133 -20.34 -1.43 -0.58
N THR A 134 -20.01 -1.14 0.68
CA THR A 134 -20.06 0.23 1.21
C THR A 134 -18.70 0.66 1.75
N ALA A 135 -18.40 1.95 1.60
CA ALA A 135 -17.21 2.58 2.14
C ALA A 135 -17.63 3.85 2.89
N GLU A 136 -17.43 3.87 4.20
CA GLU A 136 -17.83 4.96 5.09
C GLU A 136 -16.58 5.56 5.75
N GLY A 137 -16.53 6.89 5.89
CA GLY A 137 -15.42 7.57 6.59
C GLY A 137 -14.05 7.46 5.92
N CYS A 138 -13.96 6.87 4.72
CA CYS A 138 -12.68 6.63 4.06
C CYS A 138 -12.14 7.89 3.37
N PRO A 139 -10.83 8.21 3.50
CA PRO A 139 -10.23 9.45 2.97
C PRO A 139 -10.42 9.70 1.48
N GLN A 140 -10.77 8.67 0.70
CA GLN A 140 -10.87 8.69 -0.77
C GLN A 140 -12.10 7.90 -1.30
N GLY A 141 -13.10 7.58 -0.45
CA GLY A 141 -14.27 6.78 -0.85
C GLY A 141 -15.59 7.54 -0.70
N ASN A 142 -16.34 7.72 -1.80
CA ASN A 142 -17.65 8.40 -1.82
C ASN A 142 -18.79 7.39 -1.62
N GLY A 143 -18.88 6.73 -0.46
CA GLY A 143 -20.00 5.85 -0.11
C GLY A 143 -20.02 4.48 -0.80
N GLY A 144 -19.46 4.37 -2.00
CA GLY A 144 -19.23 3.12 -2.74
C GLY A 144 -17.75 2.80 -2.88
N TRP A 145 -17.45 1.57 -3.29
CA TRP A 145 -16.07 1.10 -3.54
C TRP A 145 -15.46 1.65 -4.86
N LEU A 146 -16.16 2.57 -5.53
CA LEU A 146 -15.78 3.22 -6.80
C LEU A 146 -15.74 4.74 -6.65
#